data_AF-A0A132EPN6-F1
#
_entry.id   AF-A0A132EPN6-F1
#
_cell.length_a   1.000
_cell.length_b   1.000
_cell.length_c   1.000
_cell.angle_alpha   90.00
_cell.angle_beta   90.00
_cell.angle_gamma   90.00
#
_symmetry.space_group_name_H-M   'P 1'
#
loop_
_entity.id
_entity.type
_entity.pdbx_description
1 polymer ?
#
loop_
_entity_poly.entity_id
_entity_poly.type
_entity_poly.pdbx_seq_one_letter_code
_entity_poly.pdbx_strand_id
1 'polypeptide(L)'
;MTPITIERIETRLVDLPTIRPHKLSVATMHGQTLMLVKVTCSDGVTGIGEGTTIAGMAYGPESPEAMKLAIDTYFAPAMIGKDATRIQALMAYVGKLVKVNHFAKSALETALLDAHGKRLGVPVSELLGGRRRDRLPVAWTLASGDTARDIDEAHHMLDLRRHNVFKLKIGAKALDVDIRHVAEIKKAIGDRGAVRVDVNMAWSETQAAWALPALADAGCELVEQPVASAAALARLMRRFPVALMADEILQGPDSAFEIAKQHGADVFAIKIEQNGGLFAAQRVATIADAAGIELYGGTMLEGAFSTVASAHLFASFANLQWGTELFGPLLITEEILTAPLDYSDFSLTVPNGPGLGIELDEARIKRFTRDGLTKVTR
;
A
#
# COMPACT_ATOMS: atom_id res chain seq x y z
N MET A 1 6.07 2.10 -37.68
CA MET A 1 6.67 2.97 -36.65
C MET A 1 7.77 2.19 -35.97
N THR A 2 8.92 2.82 -35.73
CA THR A 2 10.01 2.23 -34.93
C THR A 2 9.48 1.97 -33.51
N PRO A 3 9.74 0.81 -32.90
CA PRO A 3 9.32 0.55 -31.53
C PRO A 3 9.95 1.58 -30.59
N ILE A 4 9.16 2.09 -29.64
CA ILE A 4 9.67 2.96 -28.58
C ILE A 4 10.36 2.09 -27.55
N THR A 5 11.67 2.24 -27.41
CA THR A 5 12.47 1.36 -26.55
C THR A 5 12.81 2.03 -25.23
N ILE A 6 13.12 1.22 -24.22
CA ILE A 6 13.71 1.69 -22.96
C ILE A 6 15.18 2.00 -23.20
N GLU A 7 15.59 3.25 -22.97
CA GLU A 7 16.99 3.66 -23.12
C GLU A 7 17.75 3.61 -21.80
N ARG A 8 17.09 3.99 -20.70
CA ARG A 8 17.73 4.10 -19.39
C ARG A 8 16.76 3.81 -18.26
N ILE A 9 17.27 3.10 -17.25
CA ILE A 9 16.58 2.85 -15.99
C ILE A 9 17.52 3.36 -14.89
N GLU A 10 17.04 4.27 -14.07
CA GLU A 10 17.80 4.87 -12.96
C GLU A 10 17.06 4.63 -11.65
N THR A 11 17.76 4.19 -10.61
CA THR A 11 17.18 3.98 -9.27
C THR A 11 17.84 4.86 -8.23
N ARG A 12 17.04 5.41 -7.32
CA ARG A 12 17.49 6.25 -6.19
C ARG A 12 16.85 5.76 -4.90
N LEU A 13 17.64 5.71 -3.82
CA LEU A 13 17.11 5.54 -2.47
C LEU A 13 16.89 6.94 -1.88
N VAL A 14 15.70 7.20 -1.36
CA VAL A 14 15.33 8.51 -0.79
C VAL A 14 14.89 8.28 0.66
N ASP A 15 15.63 8.87 1.60
CA ASP A 15 15.34 8.76 3.03
C ASP A 15 14.57 9.98 3.52
N LEU A 16 13.33 9.77 3.95
CA LEU A 16 12.42 10.84 4.38
C LEU A 16 12.06 10.69 5.86
N PRO A 17 12.07 11.79 6.64
CA PRO A 17 11.59 11.76 8.01
C PRO A 17 10.07 11.55 8.08
N THR A 18 9.61 11.01 9.20
CA THR A 18 8.18 10.82 9.48
C THR A 18 7.74 11.72 10.63
N ILE A 19 6.45 12.09 10.68
CA ILE A 19 5.91 13.05 11.66
C ILE A 19 6.06 12.57 13.12
N ARG A 20 6.16 11.25 13.31
CA ARG A 20 6.34 10.57 14.60
C ARG A 20 6.86 9.16 14.36
N PRO A 21 7.47 8.50 15.38
CA PRO A 21 7.75 7.08 15.30
C PRO A 21 6.47 6.28 15.04
N HIS A 22 6.47 5.43 14.02
CA HIS A 22 5.33 4.58 13.67
C HIS A 22 5.55 3.18 14.25
N LYS A 23 4.85 2.83 15.32
CA LYS A 23 5.03 1.55 16.03
C LYS A 23 4.14 0.47 15.44
N LEU A 24 4.76 -0.62 15.01
CA LEU A 24 4.11 -1.84 14.54
C LEU A 24 4.51 -3.00 15.45
N SER A 25 3.84 -4.14 15.36
CA SER A 25 4.22 -5.33 16.12
C SER A 25 5.62 -5.84 15.74
N VAL A 26 6.02 -5.67 14.47
CA VAL A 26 7.28 -6.18 13.91
C VAL A 26 8.47 -5.21 14.06
N ALA A 27 8.22 -3.89 14.13
CA ALA A 27 9.26 -2.86 14.16
C ALA A 27 8.72 -1.49 14.56
N THR A 28 9.60 -0.54 14.90
CA THR A 28 9.26 0.89 14.99
C THR A 28 9.99 1.67 13.90
N MET A 29 9.25 2.39 13.06
CA MET A 29 9.81 3.21 11.99
C MET A 29 10.12 4.62 12.51
N HIS A 30 11.31 5.14 12.17
CA HIS A 30 11.73 6.52 12.48
C HIS A 30 11.82 7.42 11.22
N GLY A 31 11.45 6.87 10.07
CA GLY A 31 11.53 7.48 8.76
C GLY A 31 11.08 6.46 7.73
N GLN A 32 10.84 6.92 6.51
CA GLN A 32 10.51 6.07 5.37
C GLN A 32 11.64 6.12 4.33
N THR A 33 11.98 4.97 3.77
CA THR A 33 12.96 4.87 2.68
C THR A 33 12.21 4.47 1.42
N LEU A 34 12.20 5.35 0.41
CA LEU A 34 11.62 5.08 -0.90
C LEU A 34 12.72 4.59 -1.85
N MET A 35 12.45 3.58 -2.67
CA MET A 35 13.24 3.26 -3.87
C MET A 35 12.50 3.82 -5.08
N LEU A 36 12.96 4.96 -5.60
CA LEU A 36 12.41 5.55 -6.82
C LEU A 36 13.09 4.93 -8.05
N VAL A 37 12.31 4.61 -9.08
CA VAL A 37 12.81 4.17 -10.38
C VAL A 37 12.32 5.11 -11.48
N LYS A 38 13.23 5.57 -12.33
CA LYS A 38 12.97 6.44 -13.47
C LYS A 38 13.30 5.69 -14.75
N VAL A 39 12.32 5.55 -15.64
CA VAL A 39 12.46 4.85 -16.94
C VAL A 39 12.37 5.87 -18.07
N THR A 40 13.49 6.10 -18.76
CA THR A 40 13.58 6.99 -19.92
C THR A 40 13.46 6.18 -21.21
N CYS A 41 12.55 6.60 -22.09
CA CYS A 41 12.26 5.94 -23.37
C CYS A 41 12.89 6.68 -24.56
N SER A 42 13.01 6.02 -25.71
CA SER A 42 13.64 6.54 -26.92
C SER A 42 12.93 7.70 -27.62
N ASP A 43 11.73 8.04 -27.17
CA ASP A 43 10.98 9.24 -27.57
C ASP A 43 11.12 10.39 -26.57
N GLY A 44 12.04 10.27 -25.61
CA GLY A 44 12.28 11.28 -24.56
C GLY A 44 11.27 11.24 -23.41
N VAL A 45 10.20 10.45 -23.51
CA VAL A 45 9.22 10.32 -22.43
C VAL A 45 9.85 9.57 -21.25
N THR A 46 9.62 10.10 -20.06
CA THR A 46 10.11 9.51 -18.81
C THR A 46 8.96 9.21 -17.86
N GLY A 47 8.89 7.98 -17.39
CA GLY A 47 7.99 7.56 -16.33
C GLY A 47 8.72 7.30 -15.03
N ILE A 48 8.01 7.46 -13.92
CA ILE A 48 8.53 7.27 -12.57
C ILE A 48 7.65 6.28 -11.83
N GLY A 49 8.29 5.39 -11.08
CA GLY A 49 7.64 4.49 -10.14
C GLY A 49 8.39 4.46 -8.83
N GLU A 50 7.79 3.79 -7.87
CA GLU A 50 8.27 3.72 -6.51
C GLU A 50 8.13 2.27 -6.00
N GLY A 51 9.12 1.82 -5.24
CA GLY A 51 9.04 0.62 -4.42
C GLY A 51 9.40 0.99 -2.99
N THR A 52 8.50 0.74 -2.07
CA THR A 52 8.62 1.13 -0.67
C THR A 52 8.32 -0.08 0.20
N THR A 53 8.75 -0.10 1.45
CA THR A 53 8.37 -1.19 2.36
C THR A 53 8.39 -0.65 3.78
N ILE A 54 8.04 -1.50 4.72
CA ILE A 54 7.95 -1.16 6.13
C ILE A 54 9.19 -1.68 6.85
N ALA A 55 9.98 -0.75 7.41
CA ALA A 55 11.14 -1.05 8.25
C ALA A 55 12.17 -2.02 7.62
N GLY A 56 12.46 -1.85 6.32
CA GLY A 56 13.43 -2.69 5.61
C GLY A 56 12.89 -4.10 5.39
N MET A 57 13.58 -5.12 5.91
CA MET A 57 13.16 -6.53 5.77
C MET A 57 12.30 -7.03 6.95
N ALA A 58 11.89 -6.16 7.87
CA ALA A 58 11.11 -6.58 9.03
C ALA A 58 9.68 -6.99 8.68
N TYR A 59 9.08 -6.35 7.67
CA TYR A 59 7.72 -6.67 7.21
C TYR A 59 7.69 -7.82 6.19
N GLY A 60 8.64 -7.83 5.26
CA GLY A 60 8.67 -8.77 4.16
C GLY A 60 10.08 -8.99 3.60
N PRO A 61 10.22 -9.83 2.57
CA PRO A 61 11.53 -10.29 2.09
C PRO A 61 12.29 -9.26 1.25
N GLU A 62 11.71 -8.08 0.98
CA GLU A 62 12.31 -7.04 0.15
C GLU A 62 12.55 -5.76 0.96
N SER A 63 13.76 -5.21 0.84
CA SER A 63 14.12 -3.87 1.33
C SER A 63 14.36 -2.92 0.16
N PRO A 64 14.34 -1.59 0.35
CA PRO A 64 14.62 -0.64 -0.73
C PRO A 64 15.99 -0.86 -1.38
N GLU A 65 16.99 -1.24 -0.58
CA GLU A 65 18.33 -1.60 -1.06
C GLU A 65 18.32 -2.86 -1.91
N ALA A 66 17.58 -3.89 -1.48
CA ALA A 66 17.43 -5.13 -2.24
C ALA A 66 16.68 -4.89 -3.56
N MET A 67 15.63 -4.07 -3.54
CA MET A 67 14.89 -3.68 -4.75
C MET A 67 15.81 -2.91 -5.72
N LYS A 68 16.58 -1.94 -5.23
CA LYS A 68 17.57 -1.21 -6.04
C LYS A 68 18.57 -2.15 -6.68
N LEU A 69 19.18 -3.04 -5.89
CA LEU A 69 20.13 -4.03 -6.41
C LEU A 69 19.47 -4.92 -7.46
N ALA A 70 18.25 -5.40 -7.19
CA ALA A 70 17.53 -6.26 -8.12
C ALA A 70 17.28 -5.56 -9.45
N ILE A 71 16.83 -4.30 -9.40
CA ILE A 71 16.57 -3.48 -10.59
C ILE A 71 17.85 -3.23 -11.36
N ASP A 72 18.89 -2.71 -10.70
CA ASP A 72 20.14 -2.32 -11.35
C ASP A 72 20.87 -3.53 -11.96
N THR A 73 20.85 -4.67 -11.26
CA THR A 73 21.66 -5.85 -11.61
C THR A 73 20.96 -6.81 -12.56
N TYR A 74 19.64 -6.99 -12.43
CA TYR A 74 18.92 -8.06 -13.14
C TYR A 74 17.81 -7.53 -14.04
N PHE A 75 16.99 -6.57 -13.59
CA PHE A 75 15.90 -6.06 -14.43
C PHE A 75 16.41 -5.14 -15.53
N ALA A 76 17.22 -4.13 -15.18
CA ALA A 76 17.64 -3.11 -16.13
C ALA A 76 18.39 -3.70 -17.35
N PRO A 77 19.36 -4.61 -17.19
CA PRO A 77 20.01 -5.25 -18.34
C PRO A 77 19.07 -6.06 -19.23
N ALA A 78 17.98 -6.61 -18.67
CA ALA A 78 16.99 -7.38 -19.43
C ALA A 78 15.96 -6.48 -20.15
N MET A 79 15.73 -5.26 -19.65
CA MET A 79 14.69 -4.34 -20.11
C MET A 79 15.21 -3.28 -21.09
N ILE A 80 16.45 -2.83 -20.98
CA ILE A 80 17.02 -1.84 -21.90
C ILE A 80 16.99 -2.37 -23.35
N GLY A 81 16.56 -1.53 -24.27
CA GLY A 81 16.34 -1.88 -25.69
C GLY A 81 15.04 -2.62 -25.99
N LYS A 82 14.23 -2.98 -24.98
CA LYS A 82 12.90 -3.57 -25.18
C LYS A 82 11.83 -2.50 -25.41
N ASP A 83 10.75 -2.89 -26.08
CA ASP A 83 9.59 -2.03 -26.36
C ASP A 83 8.87 -1.63 -25.05
N ALA A 84 8.90 -0.33 -24.75
CA ALA A 84 8.30 0.27 -23.55
C ALA A 84 6.76 0.37 -23.63
N THR A 85 6.16 0.17 -24.81
CA THR A 85 4.71 0.26 -25.01
C THR A 85 4.00 -1.07 -24.80
N ARG A 86 4.73 -2.19 -24.78
CA ARG A 86 4.20 -3.54 -24.58
C ARG A 86 4.35 -4.00 -23.13
N ILE A 87 3.83 -3.19 -22.20
CA ILE A 87 4.10 -3.29 -20.75
C ILE A 87 3.84 -4.70 -20.21
N GLN A 88 2.63 -5.26 -20.38
CA GLN A 88 2.32 -6.61 -19.87
C GLN A 88 3.24 -7.70 -20.45
N ALA A 89 3.57 -7.61 -21.75
CA ALA A 89 4.45 -8.57 -22.39
C ALA A 89 5.89 -8.45 -21.85
N LEU A 90 6.37 -7.23 -21.63
CA LEU A 90 7.68 -6.97 -21.03
C LEU A 90 7.73 -7.44 -19.58
N MET A 91 6.72 -7.11 -18.77
CA MET A 91 6.62 -7.56 -17.37
C MET A 91 6.54 -9.09 -17.26
N ALA A 92 5.80 -9.75 -18.15
CA ALA A 92 5.77 -11.21 -18.23
C ALA A 92 7.13 -11.81 -18.64
N TYR A 93 7.85 -11.17 -19.55
CA TYR A 93 9.20 -11.58 -19.94
C TYR A 93 10.18 -11.49 -18.76
N VAL A 94 10.25 -10.33 -18.08
CA VAL A 94 11.16 -10.17 -16.93
C VAL A 94 10.73 -11.02 -15.74
N GLY A 95 9.44 -11.31 -15.55
CA GLY A 95 8.96 -12.22 -14.51
C GLY A 95 9.42 -13.68 -14.71
N LYS A 96 9.82 -14.07 -15.93
CA LYS A 96 10.48 -15.36 -16.17
C LYS A 96 11.93 -15.37 -15.69
N LEU A 97 12.61 -14.24 -15.79
CA LEU A 97 14.03 -14.07 -15.46
C LEU A 97 14.25 -13.78 -13.97
N VAL A 98 13.40 -12.94 -13.37
CA VAL A 98 13.50 -12.53 -11.96
C VAL A 98 12.28 -13.01 -11.19
N LYS A 99 12.50 -13.92 -10.24
CA LYS A 99 11.45 -14.53 -9.41
C LYS A 99 11.15 -13.70 -8.17
N VAL A 100 9.90 -13.78 -7.69
CA VAL A 100 9.43 -12.99 -6.53
C VAL A 100 9.64 -11.50 -6.82
N ASN A 101 10.46 -10.76 -6.05
CA ASN A 101 10.79 -9.34 -6.28
C ASN A 101 9.56 -8.50 -6.68
N HIS A 102 8.46 -8.68 -5.97
CA HIS A 102 7.16 -8.10 -6.28
C HIS A 102 7.22 -6.57 -6.18
N PHE A 103 7.91 -6.06 -5.17
CA PHE A 103 8.00 -4.62 -4.94
C PHE A 103 8.82 -3.94 -6.03
N ALA A 104 9.97 -4.53 -6.41
CA ALA A 104 10.76 -4.05 -7.55
C ALA A 104 9.97 -4.10 -8.88
N LYS A 105 9.18 -5.15 -9.11
CA LYS A 105 8.31 -5.26 -10.29
C LYS A 105 7.21 -4.21 -10.29
N SER A 106 6.60 -3.95 -9.13
CA SER A 106 5.56 -2.92 -8.97
C SER A 106 6.10 -1.54 -9.33
N ALA A 107 7.30 -1.20 -8.85
CA ALA A 107 7.97 0.07 -9.17
C ALA A 107 8.22 0.22 -10.68
N LEU A 108 8.76 -0.81 -11.33
CA LEU A 108 9.02 -0.80 -12.77
C LEU A 108 7.74 -0.74 -13.61
N GLU A 109 6.71 -1.52 -13.25
CA GLU A 109 5.41 -1.49 -13.92
C GLU A 109 4.74 -0.13 -13.80
N THR A 110 4.80 0.48 -12.61
CA THR A 110 4.31 1.84 -12.35
C THR A 110 5.01 2.85 -13.24
N ALA A 111 6.35 2.81 -13.33
CA ALA A 111 7.11 3.72 -14.19
C ALA A 111 6.75 3.56 -15.68
N LEU A 112 6.55 2.32 -16.14
CA LEU A 112 6.15 2.07 -17.52
C LEU A 112 4.73 2.59 -17.81
N LEU A 113 3.80 2.40 -16.87
CA LEU A 113 2.43 2.93 -16.98
C LEU A 113 2.40 4.45 -16.94
N ASP A 114 3.18 5.08 -16.07
CA ASP A 114 3.32 6.53 -16.02
C ASP A 114 3.86 7.09 -17.35
N ALA A 115 4.93 6.49 -17.90
CA ALA A 115 5.45 6.86 -19.22
C ALA A 115 4.41 6.67 -20.32
N HIS A 116 3.64 5.58 -20.28
CA HIS A 116 2.62 5.30 -21.29
C HIS A 116 1.45 6.27 -21.22
N GLY A 117 0.99 6.62 -20.02
CA GLY A 117 -0.08 7.60 -19.82
C GLY A 117 0.36 8.99 -20.29
N LYS A 118 1.59 9.42 -19.95
CA LYS A 118 2.18 10.67 -20.46
C LYS A 118 2.23 10.70 -21.99
N ARG A 119 2.68 9.61 -22.60
CA ARG A 119 2.77 9.48 -24.07
C ARG A 119 1.41 9.58 -24.76
N LEU A 120 0.38 9.03 -24.15
CA LEU A 120 -0.99 9.03 -24.71
C LEU A 120 -1.81 10.24 -24.26
N GLY A 121 -1.30 11.08 -23.36
CA GLY A 121 -2.01 12.23 -22.81
C GLY A 121 -3.18 11.85 -21.89
N VAL A 122 -3.15 10.68 -21.28
CA VAL A 122 -4.24 10.16 -20.42
C VAL A 122 -3.72 9.73 -19.04
N PRO A 123 -4.54 9.81 -17.98
CA PRO A 123 -4.18 9.28 -16.68
C PRO A 123 -4.05 7.75 -16.69
N VAL A 124 -3.25 7.19 -15.77
CA VAL A 124 -3.07 5.74 -15.63
C VAL A 124 -4.40 5.01 -15.41
N SER A 125 -5.35 5.61 -14.70
CA SER A 125 -6.69 5.02 -14.51
C SER A 125 -7.41 4.72 -15.84
N GLU A 126 -7.22 5.54 -16.86
CA GLU A 126 -7.86 5.36 -18.17
C GLU A 126 -7.18 4.23 -18.96
N LEU A 127 -5.87 4.05 -18.78
CA LEU A 127 -5.15 2.89 -19.32
C LEU A 127 -5.63 1.57 -18.70
N LEU A 128 -6.12 1.61 -17.46
CA LEU A 128 -6.60 0.46 -16.71
C LEU A 128 -8.09 0.14 -16.95
N GLY A 129 -8.72 0.83 -17.90
CA GLY A 129 -10.12 0.62 -18.28
C GLY A 129 -11.08 1.71 -17.81
N GLY A 130 -10.57 2.77 -17.19
CA GLY A 130 -11.34 3.95 -16.78
C GLY A 130 -11.64 3.98 -15.29
N ARG A 131 -11.50 5.16 -14.68
CA ARG A 131 -11.91 5.39 -13.28
C ARG A 131 -13.44 5.38 -13.15
N ARG A 132 -13.93 4.89 -12.02
CA ARG A 132 -15.36 4.90 -11.62
C ARG A 132 -15.65 5.90 -10.50
N ARG A 133 -14.61 6.48 -9.91
CA ARG A 133 -14.66 7.47 -8.84
C ARG A 133 -13.44 8.37 -8.91
N ASP A 134 -13.62 9.64 -8.54
CA ASP A 134 -12.54 10.63 -8.52
C ASP A 134 -11.90 10.81 -7.14
N ARG A 135 -12.53 10.25 -6.11
CA ARG A 135 -12.09 10.34 -4.72
C ARG A 135 -12.16 8.98 -4.04
N LEU A 136 -11.23 8.73 -3.13
CA LEU A 136 -11.11 7.48 -2.37
C LEU A 136 -11.16 7.79 -0.88
N PRO A 137 -12.06 7.19 -0.08
CA PRO A 137 -12.04 7.32 1.37
C PRO A 137 -10.71 6.82 1.95
N VAL A 138 -10.14 7.56 2.90
CA VAL A 138 -8.82 7.25 3.50
C VAL A 138 -8.96 7.08 5.00
N ALA A 139 -8.73 5.86 5.47
CA ALA A 139 -8.55 5.53 6.88
C ALA A 139 -7.21 6.07 7.40
N TRP A 140 -7.15 6.32 8.70
CA TRP A 140 -5.96 6.81 9.40
C TRP A 140 -5.49 5.81 10.45
N THR A 141 -4.19 5.51 10.46
CA THR A 141 -3.64 4.56 11.43
C THR A 141 -3.21 5.26 12.72
N LEU A 142 -3.78 4.82 13.84
CA LEU A 142 -3.41 5.21 15.20
C LEU A 142 -2.42 4.17 15.75
N ALA A 143 -1.20 4.63 16.04
CA ALA A 143 -0.09 3.76 16.42
C ALA A 143 0.91 4.44 17.37
N SER A 144 0.46 5.39 18.21
CA SER A 144 1.38 6.06 19.15
C SER A 144 1.84 5.11 20.28
N GLY A 145 0.99 4.13 20.60
CA GLY A 145 1.14 3.20 21.71
C GLY A 145 0.56 3.73 23.03
N ASP A 146 -0.14 4.86 23.01
CA ASP A 146 -0.78 5.51 24.15
C ASP A 146 -2.24 5.87 23.84
N THR A 147 -3.18 5.35 24.64
CA THR A 147 -4.62 5.51 24.36
C THR A 147 -5.06 6.96 24.33
N ALA A 148 -4.62 7.78 25.29
CA ALA A 148 -5.05 9.17 25.38
C ALA A 148 -4.59 9.97 24.15
N ARG A 149 -3.33 9.79 23.75
CA ARG A 149 -2.80 10.42 22.52
C ARG A 149 -3.53 9.97 21.26
N ASP A 150 -3.85 8.69 21.15
CA ASP A 150 -4.57 8.17 19.99
C ASP A 150 -6.01 8.70 19.93
N ILE A 151 -6.67 8.92 21.08
CA ILE A 151 -7.99 9.59 21.15
C ILE A 151 -7.89 11.05 20.70
N ASP A 152 -6.93 11.81 21.21
CA ASP A 152 -6.74 13.22 20.85
C ASP A 152 -6.46 13.36 19.34
N GLU A 153 -5.61 12.49 18.79
CA GLU A 153 -5.29 12.45 17.37
C GLU A 153 -6.52 12.10 16.51
N ALA A 154 -7.35 11.14 16.96
CA ALA A 154 -8.58 10.78 16.27
C ALA A 154 -9.57 11.95 16.20
N HIS A 155 -9.79 12.66 17.33
CA HIS A 155 -10.63 13.85 17.35
C HIS A 155 -10.08 14.95 16.45
N HIS A 156 -8.77 15.19 16.47
CA HIS A 156 -8.15 16.17 15.60
C HIS A 156 -8.39 15.87 14.11
N MET A 157 -8.21 14.61 13.69
CA MET A 157 -8.45 14.21 12.30
C MET A 157 -9.92 14.30 11.88
N LEU A 158 -10.85 14.03 12.81
CA LEU A 158 -12.29 14.22 12.58
C LEU A 158 -12.65 15.71 12.42
N ASP A 159 -12.10 16.57 13.27
CA ASP A 159 -12.38 18.01 13.27
C ASP A 159 -11.83 18.69 12.01
N LEU A 160 -10.67 18.26 11.53
CA LEU A 160 -10.10 18.69 10.25
C LEU A 160 -10.83 18.11 9.02
N ARG A 161 -11.81 17.22 9.23
CA ARG A 161 -12.48 16.44 8.18
C ARG A 161 -11.49 15.67 7.29
N ARG A 162 -10.41 15.17 7.90
CA ARG A 162 -9.33 14.47 7.21
C ARG A 162 -9.53 12.98 7.18
N HIS A 163 -9.97 12.40 8.30
CA HIS A 163 -10.21 10.96 8.44
C HIS A 163 -11.38 10.70 9.40
N ASN A 164 -12.23 9.73 9.06
CA ASN A 164 -13.35 9.26 9.89
C ASN A 164 -13.36 7.73 10.05
N VAL A 165 -12.30 7.05 9.60
CA VAL A 165 -12.07 5.63 9.80
C VAL A 165 -10.68 5.49 10.42
N PHE A 166 -10.58 4.80 11.54
CA PHE A 166 -9.33 4.66 12.29
C PHE A 166 -8.91 3.19 12.38
N LYS A 167 -7.67 2.91 11.95
CA LYS A 167 -7.04 1.59 12.04
C LYS A 167 -6.06 1.59 13.22
N LEU A 168 -6.31 0.76 14.22
CA LEU A 168 -5.47 0.68 15.42
C LEU A 168 -4.49 -0.49 15.26
N LYS A 169 -3.20 -0.21 15.50
CA LYS A 169 -2.16 -1.25 15.54
C LYS A 169 -2.11 -1.88 16.93
N ILE A 170 -2.43 -3.17 17.02
CA ILE A 170 -2.46 -3.94 18.28
C ILE A 170 -1.61 -5.21 18.14
N GLY A 171 -1.56 -6.05 19.19
CA GLY A 171 -0.82 -7.31 19.21
C GLY A 171 0.56 -7.23 19.86
N ALA A 172 1.05 -6.02 20.18
CA ALA A 172 2.31 -5.82 20.89
C ALA A 172 2.15 -5.86 22.42
N LYS A 173 0.94 -5.67 22.95
CA LYS A 173 0.65 -5.67 24.40
C LYS A 173 -0.11 -6.95 24.78
N ALA A 174 -0.39 -7.10 26.07
CA ALA A 174 -1.27 -8.16 26.54
C ALA A 174 -2.67 -8.02 25.92
N LEU A 175 -3.33 -9.14 25.66
CA LEU A 175 -4.58 -9.21 24.91
C LEU A 175 -5.70 -8.34 25.51
N ASP A 176 -5.84 -8.36 26.83
CA ASP A 176 -6.82 -7.55 27.57
C ASP A 176 -6.54 -6.05 27.50
N VAL A 177 -5.25 -5.68 27.47
CA VAL A 177 -4.82 -4.28 27.32
C VAL A 177 -5.17 -3.76 25.92
N ASP A 178 -4.92 -4.55 24.88
CA ASP A 178 -5.25 -4.18 23.50
C ASP A 178 -6.76 -4.07 23.29
N ILE A 179 -7.56 -5.01 23.79
CA ILE A 179 -9.03 -4.95 23.71
C ILE A 179 -9.56 -3.69 24.41
N ARG A 180 -9.07 -3.39 25.62
CA ARG A 180 -9.47 -2.17 26.35
C ARG A 180 -9.09 -0.90 25.60
N HIS A 181 -7.89 -0.85 25.02
CA HIS A 181 -7.43 0.29 24.22
C HIS A 181 -8.38 0.57 23.03
N VAL A 182 -8.78 -0.48 22.31
CA VAL A 182 -9.74 -0.37 21.19
C VAL A 182 -11.11 0.12 21.69
N ALA A 183 -11.62 -0.46 22.78
CA ALA A 183 -12.91 -0.09 23.35
C ALA A 183 -12.94 1.37 23.85
N GLU A 184 -11.86 1.84 24.48
CA GLU A 184 -11.73 3.22 24.96
C GLU A 184 -11.73 4.22 23.79
N ILE A 185 -10.98 3.94 22.71
CA ILE A 185 -10.97 4.78 21.51
C ILE A 185 -12.33 4.80 20.83
N LYS A 186 -12.94 3.63 20.58
CA LYS A 186 -14.26 3.57 19.94
C LYS A 186 -15.33 4.31 20.75
N LYS A 187 -15.31 4.15 22.07
CA LYS A 187 -16.20 4.89 22.98
C LYS A 187 -15.99 6.41 22.89
N ALA A 188 -14.75 6.87 22.83
CA ALA A 188 -14.43 8.30 22.79
C ALA A 188 -14.89 8.96 21.47
N ILE A 189 -14.66 8.31 20.33
CA ILE A 189 -15.04 8.88 19.02
C ILE A 189 -16.53 8.67 18.70
N GLY A 190 -17.19 7.71 19.33
CA GLY A 190 -18.62 7.41 19.17
C GLY A 190 -18.99 7.12 17.71
N ASP A 191 -20.12 7.65 17.26
CA ASP A 191 -20.64 7.47 15.89
C ASP A 191 -19.98 8.39 14.86
N ARG A 192 -19.03 9.25 15.28
CA ARG A 192 -18.31 10.15 14.36
C ARG A 192 -17.31 9.40 13.48
N GLY A 193 -16.88 8.21 13.88
CA GLY A 193 -15.93 7.42 13.10
C GLY A 193 -15.99 5.91 13.35
N ALA A 194 -15.45 5.17 12.39
CA ALA A 194 -15.29 3.73 12.43
C ALA A 194 -13.96 3.33 13.07
N VAL A 195 -13.93 2.18 13.73
CA VAL A 195 -12.70 1.58 14.28
C VAL A 195 -12.48 0.21 13.68
N ARG A 196 -11.24 0.00 13.24
CA ARG A 196 -10.72 -1.26 12.72
C ARG A 196 -9.41 -1.54 13.44
N VAL A 197 -8.96 -2.79 13.43
CA VAL A 197 -7.69 -3.16 14.06
C VAL A 197 -6.85 -4.00 13.10
N ASP A 198 -5.54 -3.93 13.30
CA ASP A 198 -4.58 -4.79 12.64
C ASP A 198 -3.58 -5.32 13.66
N VAL A 199 -3.45 -6.64 13.68
CA VAL A 199 -2.67 -7.42 14.63
C VAL A 199 -1.32 -7.82 14.04
N ASN A 200 -1.14 -7.68 12.73
CA ASN A 200 0.05 -8.08 11.98
C ASN A 200 0.57 -9.47 12.38
N MET A 201 -0.33 -10.46 12.31
CA MET A 201 -0.09 -11.88 12.62
C MET A 201 0.33 -12.20 14.06
N ALA A 202 0.29 -11.25 14.99
CA ALA A 202 0.89 -11.41 16.31
C ALA A 202 0.15 -12.41 17.23
N TRP A 203 -1.10 -12.76 16.93
CA TRP A 203 -1.86 -13.70 17.75
C TRP A 203 -1.79 -15.13 17.25
N SER A 204 -1.80 -16.06 18.20
CA SER A 204 -2.22 -17.44 17.94
C SER A 204 -3.72 -17.50 17.63
N GLU A 205 -4.17 -18.59 16.99
CA GLU A 205 -5.59 -18.83 16.76
C GLU A 205 -6.41 -18.84 18.05
N THR A 206 -5.84 -19.37 19.15
CA THR A 206 -6.50 -19.35 20.46
C THR A 206 -6.70 -17.92 20.94
N GLN A 207 -5.65 -17.08 20.93
CA GLN A 207 -5.77 -15.67 21.33
C GLN A 207 -6.79 -14.93 20.47
N ALA A 208 -6.77 -15.14 19.16
CA ALA A 208 -7.76 -14.54 18.25
C ALA A 208 -9.19 -14.98 18.59
N ALA A 209 -9.43 -16.28 18.84
CA ALA A 209 -10.75 -16.79 19.21
C ALA A 209 -11.29 -16.18 20.52
N TRP A 210 -10.42 -15.78 21.44
CA TRP A 210 -10.80 -15.06 22.66
C TRP A 210 -11.06 -13.56 22.40
N ALA A 211 -10.26 -12.91 21.56
CA ALA A 211 -10.34 -11.46 21.35
C ALA A 211 -11.43 -11.02 20.37
N LEU A 212 -11.69 -11.78 19.30
CA LEU A 212 -12.61 -11.39 18.23
C LEU A 212 -14.02 -11.02 18.74
N PRO A 213 -14.68 -11.79 19.63
CA PRO A 213 -15.96 -11.39 20.21
C PRO A 213 -15.88 -10.07 20.97
N ALA A 214 -14.85 -9.90 21.81
CA ALA A 214 -14.71 -8.70 22.63
C ALA A 214 -14.44 -7.45 21.78
N LEU A 215 -13.71 -7.58 20.68
CA LEU A 215 -13.52 -6.50 19.70
C LEU A 215 -14.83 -6.16 18.97
N ALA A 216 -15.63 -7.17 18.60
CA ALA A 216 -16.94 -6.94 18.00
C ALA A 216 -17.88 -6.19 18.97
N ASP A 217 -17.92 -6.62 20.24
CA ASP A 217 -18.70 -5.96 21.31
C ASP A 217 -18.23 -4.52 21.57
N ALA A 218 -16.93 -4.27 21.40
CA ALA A 218 -16.35 -2.93 21.49
C ALA A 218 -16.70 -2.01 20.30
N GLY A 219 -17.35 -2.55 19.26
CA GLY A 219 -17.73 -1.81 18.05
C GLY A 219 -16.61 -1.73 16.99
N CYS A 220 -15.66 -2.67 17.01
CA CYS A 220 -14.70 -2.85 15.93
C CYS A 220 -15.37 -3.50 14.71
N GLU A 221 -15.23 -2.90 13.53
CA GLU A 221 -15.89 -3.37 12.31
C GLU A 221 -15.08 -4.42 11.54
N LEU A 222 -13.76 -4.40 11.68
CA LEU A 222 -12.83 -5.22 10.90
C LEU A 222 -11.58 -5.57 11.71
N VAL A 223 -11.16 -6.83 11.67
CA VAL A 223 -9.89 -7.31 12.23
C VAL A 223 -9.00 -7.81 11.09
N GLU A 224 -7.91 -7.11 10.87
CA GLU A 224 -6.91 -7.41 9.84
C GLU A 224 -5.82 -8.34 10.38
N GLN A 225 -5.53 -9.37 9.58
CA GLN A 225 -4.52 -10.40 9.79
C GLN A 225 -4.26 -10.77 11.27
N PRO A 226 -5.27 -11.28 12.01
CA PRO A 226 -5.10 -11.67 13.40
C PRO A 226 -4.03 -12.76 13.59
N VAL A 227 -3.91 -13.66 12.61
CA VAL A 227 -3.09 -14.88 12.69
C VAL A 227 -2.23 -15.07 11.44
N ALA A 228 -1.09 -15.75 11.57
CA ALA A 228 -0.17 -15.99 10.45
C ALA A 228 -0.63 -17.04 9.41
N SER A 229 -1.64 -17.86 9.73
CA SER A 229 -2.04 -19.00 8.89
C SER A 229 -3.36 -18.73 8.16
N ALA A 230 -3.36 -18.88 6.84
CA ALA A 230 -4.58 -18.83 6.03
C ALA A 230 -5.64 -19.86 6.49
N ALA A 231 -5.21 -21.06 6.88
CA ALA A 231 -6.12 -22.09 7.37
C ALA A 231 -6.71 -21.72 8.74
N ALA A 232 -5.93 -21.07 9.62
CA ALA A 232 -6.45 -20.57 10.89
C ALA A 232 -7.43 -19.40 10.68
N LEU A 233 -7.11 -18.47 9.76
CA LEU A 233 -8.02 -17.37 9.40
C LEU A 233 -9.36 -17.93 8.90
N ALA A 234 -9.33 -18.93 8.01
CA ALA A 234 -10.53 -19.58 7.50
C ALA A 234 -11.38 -20.29 8.58
N ARG A 235 -10.75 -20.85 9.64
CA ARG A 235 -11.48 -21.44 10.78
C ARG A 235 -12.11 -20.40 11.71
N LEU A 236 -11.51 -19.21 11.80
CA LEU A 236 -12.04 -18.09 12.58
C LEU A 236 -13.17 -17.38 11.81
N MET A 237 -13.05 -17.31 10.49
CA MET A 237 -14.04 -16.76 9.57
C MET A 237 -15.39 -17.48 9.75
N ARG A 238 -16.49 -16.73 9.73
CA ARG A 238 -17.88 -17.12 10.09
C ARG A 238 -18.16 -17.50 11.54
N ARG A 239 -17.16 -17.66 12.41
CA ARG A 239 -17.41 -17.95 13.84
C ARG A 239 -17.84 -16.71 14.62
N PHE A 240 -17.45 -15.53 14.16
CA PHE A 240 -17.63 -14.26 14.86
C PHE A 240 -18.29 -13.22 13.95
N PRO A 241 -19.03 -12.26 14.51
CA PRO A 241 -19.77 -11.26 13.73
C PRO A 241 -18.91 -10.09 13.21
N VAL A 242 -17.59 -10.15 13.37
CA VAL A 242 -16.64 -9.14 12.90
C VAL A 242 -15.96 -9.63 11.62
N ALA A 243 -15.80 -8.74 10.64
CA ALA A 243 -15.15 -9.09 9.39
C ALA A 243 -13.65 -9.35 9.59
N LEU A 244 -13.12 -10.34 8.88
CA LEU A 244 -11.69 -10.69 8.90
C LEU A 244 -11.04 -10.37 7.55
N MET A 245 -9.97 -9.57 7.59
CA MET A 245 -9.21 -9.17 6.41
C MET A 245 -7.89 -9.94 6.30
N ALA A 246 -7.56 -10.39 5.09
CA ALA A 246 -6.25 -10.91 4.73
C ALA A 246 -5.34 -9.81 4.17
N ASP A 247 -4.13 -9.71 4.71
CA ASP A 247 -3.04 -8.82 4.28
C ASP A 247 -1.76 -9.63 4.04
N GLU A 248 -0.98 -9.98 5.07
CA GLU A 248 0.35 -10.58 4.88
C GLU A 248 0.35 -11.95 4.20
N ILE A 249 -0.75 -12.71 4.31
CA ILE A 249 -0.93 -13.99 3.62
C ILE A 249 -1.39 -13.82 2.15
N LEU A 250 -1.81 -12.60 1.77
CA LEU A 250 -2.26 -12.25 0.43
C LEU A 250 -1.10 -11.62 -0.37
N GLN A 251 -0.36 -12.47 -1.08
CA GLN A 251 0.88 -12.14 -1.78
C GLN A 251 0.72 -12.18 -3.30
N GLY A 252 -0.45 -11.83 -3.81
CA GLY A 252 -0.77 -11.85 -5.25
C GLY A 252 -1.82 -12.89 -5.65
N PRO A 253 -2.08 -13.01 -6.98
CA PRO A 253 -3.21 -13.76 -7.52
C PRO A 253 -3.31 -15.22 -7.08
N ASP A 254 -2.18 -15.91 -6.95
CA ASP A 254 -2.18 -17.33 -6.60
C ASP A 254 -2.63 -17.54 -5.14
N SER A 255 -2.12 -16.73 -4.21
CA SER A 255 -2.57 -16.75 -2.81
C SER A 255 -4.03 -16.30 -2.67
N ALA A 256 -4.44 -15.28 -3.44
CA ALA A 256 -5.82 -14.81 -3.48
C ALA A 256 -6.78 -15.93 -3.88
N PHE A 257 -6.41 -16.69 -4.91
CA PHE A 257 -7.19 -17.84 -5.38
C PHE A 257 -7.27 -18.95 -4.33
N GLU A 258 -6.16 -19.28 -3.66
CA GLU A 258 -6.18 -20.31 -2.60
C GLU A 258 -7.00 -19.89 -1.38
N ILE A 259 -6.95 -18.62 -0.97
CA ILE A 259 -7.81 -18.10 0.10
C ILE A 259 -9.29 -18.11 -0.35
N ALA A 260 -9.58 -17.65 -1.56
CA ALA A 260 -10.93 -17.61 -2.11
C ALA A 260 -11.58 -18.99 -2.20
N LYS A 261 -10.84 -20.02 -2.62
CA LYS A 261 -11.31 -21.42 -2.67
C LYS A 261 -11.83 -21.96 -1.34
N GLN A 262 -11.32 -21.43 -0.23
CA GLN A 262 -11.66 -21.86 1.12
C GLN A 262 -12.57 -20.86 1.83
N HIS A 263 -13.01 -19.80 1.13
CA HIS A 263 -13.68 -18.63 1.72
C HIS A 263 -12.87 -18.05 2.90
N GLY A 264 -11.55 -18.03 2.82
CA GLY A 264 -10.68 -17.85 3.99
C GLY A 264 -10.59 -16.44 4.58
N ALA A 265 -11.25 -15.45 3.98
CA ALA A 265 -11.34 -14.07 4.47
C ALA A 265 -12.62 -13.40 3.96
N ASP A 266 -13.12 -12.41 4.70
CA ASP A 266 -14.24 -11.56 4.28
C ASP A 266 -13.74 -10.42 3.36
N VAL A 267 -12.51 -9.96 3.58
CA VAL A 267 -11.91 -8.81 2.89
C VAL A 267 -10.49 -9.10 2.45
N PHE A 268 -10.11 -8.60 1.27
CA PHE A 268 -8.71 -8.57 0.81
C PHE A 268 -8.13 -7.15 0.88
N ALA A 269 -6.98 -7.01 1.56
CA ALA A 269 -6.17 -5.81 1.53
C ALA A 269 -5.32 -5.80 0.24
N ILE A 270 -5.77 -5.06 -0.77
CA ILE A 270 -5.07 -4.98 -2.06
C ILE A 270 -3.94 -3.97 -1.94
N LYS A 271 -2.69 -4.41 -2.08
CA LYS A 271 -1.49 -3.54 -2.17
C LYS A 271 -0.73 -3.82 -3.46
N ILE A 272 -0.43 -2.81 -4.26
CA ILE A 272 0.23 -3.04 -5.57
C ILE A 272 1.61 -3.67 -5.40
N GLU A 273 2.33 -3.31 -4.34
CA GLU A 273 3.68 -3.79 -4.11
C GLU A 273 3.73 -5.26 -3.69
N GLN A 274 2.91 -5.69 -2.72
CA GLN A 274 2.80 -7.11 -2.33
C GLN A 274 2.31 -7.99 -3.50
N ASN A 275 1.42 -7.46 -4.34
CA ASN A 275 0.87 -8.20 -5.47
C ASN A 275 1.83 -8.29 -6.67
N GLY A 276 2.85 -7.45 -6.73
CA GLY A 276 3.82 -7.42 -7.81
C GLY A 276 3.47 -6.53 -8.99
N GLY A 277 2.65 -5.50 -8.76
CA GLY A 277 2.21 -4.51 -9.76
C GLY A 277 0.70 -4.30 -9.80
N LEU A 278 0.29 -3.28 -10.54
CA LEU A 278 -1.09 -2.89 -10.75
C LEU A 278 -1.89 -3.97 -11.48
N PHE A 279 -1.30 -4.64 -12.49
CA PHE A 279 -2.00 -5.71 -13.21
C PHE A 279 -2.24 -6.94 -12.34
N ALA A 280 -1.27 -7.29 -11.48
CA ALA A 280 -1.44 -8.40 -10.55
C ALA A 280 -2.46 -8.06 -9.45
N ALA A 281 -2.42 -6.84 -8.93
CA ALA A 281 -3.43 -6.34 -7.98
C ALA A 281 -4.85 -6.33 -8.59
N GLN A 282 -5.00 -5.96 -9.86
CA GLN A 282 -6.28 -6.04 -10.59
C GLN A 282 -6.80 -7.48 -10.68
N ARG A 283 -5.90 -8.46 -10.90
CA ARG A 283 -6.26 -9.88 -10.89
C ARG A 283 -6.72 -10.36 -9.52
N VAL A 284 -6.07 -9.91 -8.44
CA VAL A 284 -6.52 -10.20 -7.06
C VAL A 284 -7.91 -9.64 -6.82
N ALA A 285 -8.17 -8.38 -7.21
CA ALA A 285 -9.49 -7.78 -7.09
C ALA A 285 -10.56 -8.55 -7.91
N THR A 286 -10.21 -9.03 -9.11
CA THR A 286 -11.10 -9.85 -9.94
C THR A 286 -11.42 -11.19 -9.30
N ILE A 287 -10.43 -11.84 -8.67
CA ILE A 287 -10.63 -13.10 -7.93
C ILE A 287 -11.55 -12.87 -6.74
N ALA A 288 -11.33 -11.79 -5.99
CA ALA A 288 -12.15 -11.43 -4.84
C ALA A 288 -13.62 -11.20 -5.25
N ASP A 289 -13.85 -10.40 -6.29
CA ASP A 289 -15.19 -10.11 -6.81
C ASP A 289 -15.92 -11.39 -7.23
N ALA A 290 -15.25 -12.28 -7.97
CA ALA A 290 -15.81 -13.57 -8.36
C ALA A 290 -16.10 -14.52 -7.18
N ALA A 291 -15.40 -14.35 -6.05
CA ALA A 291 -15.57 -15.16 -4.85
C ALA A 291 -16.52 -14.53 -3.81
N GLY A 292 -17.02 -13.32 -4.05
CA GLY A 292 -17.81 -12.56 -3.07
C GLY A 292 -17.00 -12.04 -1.88
N ILE A 293 -15.69 -11.83 -2.05
CA ILE A 293 -14.79 -11.26 -1.05
C ILE A 293 -14.71 -9.74 -1.29
N GLU A 294 -14.81 -8.96 -0.24
CA GLU A 294 -14.82 -7.50 -0.33
C GLU A 294 -13.41 -6.91 -0.45
N LEU A 295 -13.33 -5.65 -0.88
CA LEU A 295 -12.06 -5.00 -1.18
C LEU A 295 -11.74 -3.85 -0.23
N TYR A 296 -10.46 -3.81 0.15
CA TYR A 296 -9.82 -2.70 0.85
C TYR A 296 -8.54 -2.29 0.10
N GLY A 297 -8.34 -0.98 -0.11
CA GLY A 297 -7.12 -0.46 -0.71
C GLY A 297 -6.03 -0.27 0.34
N GLY A 298 -5.15 -1.25 0.50
CA GLY A 298 -4.07 -1.23 1.49
C GLY A 298 -2.88 -0.35 1.07
N THR A 299 -1.96 -0.13 2.01
CA THR A 299 -0.71 0.60 1.79
C THR A 299 0.48 -0.13 2.41
N MET A 300 1.66 0.02 1.81
CA MET A 300 2.97 -0.31 2.38
C MET A 300 3.62 0.92 3.05
N LEU A 301 2.81 1.94 3.36
CA LEU A 301 3.24 3.29 3.78
C LEU A 301 4.08 3.95 2.70
N GLU A 302 3.63 3.82 1.46
CA GLU A 302 4.29 4.40 0.29
C GLU A 302 4.34 5.93 0.36
N GLY A 303 5.34 6.50 -0.33
CA GLY A 303 5.34 7.89 -0.74
C GLY A 303 4.30 8.16 -1.83
N ALA A 304 4.44 9.33 -2.46
CA ALA A 304 3.41 9.84 -3.35
C ALA A 304 3.21 9.00 -4.63
N PHE A 305 4.27 8.41 -5.19
CA PHE A 305 4.19 7.77 -6.51
C PHE A 305 3.44 6.45 -6.45
N SER A 306 3.79 5.57 -5.50
CA SER A 306 3.05 4.32 -5.32
C SER A 306 1.67 4.54 -4.70
N THR A 307 1.49 5.57 -3.86
CA THR A 307 0.15 5.98 -3.38
C THR A 307 -0.78 6.36 -4.53
N VAL A 308 -0.30 7.21 -5.46
CA VAL A 308 -1.10 7.65 -6.61
C VAL A 308 -1.31 6.52 -7.63
N ALA A 309 -0.32 5.65 -7.83
CA ALA A 309 -0.46 4.47 -8.67
C ALA A 309 -1.56 3.52 -8.12
N SER A 310 -1.55 3.26 -6.81
CA SER A 310 -2.62 2.54 -6.11
C SER A 310 -3.96 3.26 -6.27
N ALA A 311 -4.01 4.58 -6.10
CA ALA A 311 -5.23 5.37 -6.25
C ALA A 311 -5.83 5.26 -7.66
N HIS A 312 -5.02 5.35 -8.72
CA HIS A 312 -5.48 5.15 -10.10
C HIS A 312 -6.08 3.76 -10.32
N LEU A 313 -5.47 2.72 -9.76
CA LEU A 313 -6.00 1.37 -9.83
C LEU A 313 -7.32 1.24 -9.05
N PHE A 314 -7.35 1.63 -7.78
CA PHE A 314 -8.51 1.47 -6.91
C PHE A 314 -9.70 2.31 -7.38
N ALA A 315 -9.45 3.43 -8.06
CA ALA A 315 -10.48 4.23 -8.71
C ALA A 315 -11.22 3.44 -9.81
N SER A 316 -10.58 2.45 -10.46
CA SER A 316 -11.19 1.62 -11.51
C SER A 316 -12.07 0.48 -10.98
N PHE A 317 -11.89 0.08 -9.71
CA PHE A 317 -12.60 -1.06 -9.14
C PHE A 317 -14.11 -0.82 -9.06
N ALA A 318 -14.92 -1.83 -9.37
CA ALA A 318 -16.37 -1.71 -9.25
C ALA A 318 -16.77 -1.42 -7.79
N ASN A 319 -16.21 -2.20 -6.86
CA ASN A 319 -16.45 -2.11 -5.44
C ASN A 319 -15.16 -1.81 -4.68
N LEU A 320 -15.29 -1.10 -3.56
CA LEU A 320 -14.20 -0.81 -2.61
C LEU A 320 -14.84 -0.58 -1.24
N GLN A 321 -15.55 -1.59 -0.75
CA GLN A 321 -16.50 -1.51 0.36
C GLN A 321 -15.85 -0.97 1.64
N TRP A 322 -14.58 -1.30 1.85
CA TRP A 322 -13.85 -0.92 3.05
C TRP A 322 -13.01 0.36 2.86
N GLY A 323 -13.08 1.03 1.71
CA GLY A 323 -12.28 2.22 1.43
C GLY A 323 -10.79 1.90 1.26
N THR A 324 -9.92 2.84 1.67
CA THR A 324 -8.46 2.69 1.55
C THR A 324 -7.74 3.15 2.82
N GLU A 325 -6.45 2.88 2.90
CA GLU A 325 -5.49 3.50 3.84
C GLU A 325 -4.35 4.18 3.08
N LEU A 326 -4.65 4.85 1.96
CA LEU A 326 -3.66 5.57 1.17
C LEU A 326 -3.23 6.88 1.86
N PHE A 327 -2.71 6.80 3.09
CA PHE A 327 -2.28 7.95 3.90
C PHE A 327 -0.75 8.08 4.00
N GLY A 328 0.03 7.17 3.38
CA GLY A 328 1.49 7.15 3.47
C GLY A 328 2.18 8.52 3.27
N PRO A 329 1.81 9.33 2.26
CA PRO A 329 2.36 10.67 2.05
C PRO A 329 2.14 11.63 3.23
N LEU A 330 1.10 11.43 4.03
CA LEU A 330 0.78 12.25 5.20
C LEU A 330 1.63 11.90 6.43
N LEU A 331 2.24 10.72 6.44
CA LEU A 331 3.16 10.30 7.49
C LEU A 331 4.55 10.92 7.28
N ILE A 332 4.90 11.28 6.05
CA ILE A 332 6.17 11.87 5.67
C ILE A 332 6.14 13.38 5.93
N THR A 333 7.16 13.93 6.61
CA THR A 333 7.18 15.38 6.96
C THR A 333 7.58 16.28 5.78
N GLU A 334 8.25 15.72 4.78
CA GLU A 334 8.83 16.45 3.67
C GLU A 334 8.01 16.21 2.41
N GLU A 335 7.36 17.26 1.90
CA GLU A 335 6.67 17.19 0.61
C GLU A 335 7.71 16.98 -0.50
N ILE A 336 7.54 15.96 -1.35
CA ILE A 336 8.49 15.63 -2.44
C ILE A 336 7.90 15.91 -3.83
N LEU A 337 6.65 16.36 -3.89
CA LEU A 337 5.98 16.80 -5.10
C LEU A 337 6.05 18.32 -5.24
N THR A 338 5.91 18.80 -6.49
CA THR A 338 5.76 20.23 -6.78
C THR A 338 4.42 20.79 -6.29
N ALA A 339 3.39 19.94 -6.21
CA ALA A 339 2.09 20.24 -5.64
C ALA A 339 1.64 19.09 -4.72
N PRO A 340 1.16 19.39 -3.49
CA PRO A 340 0.74 18.37 -2.55
C PRO A 340 -0.53 17.65 -3.01
N LEU A 341 -0.71 16.42 -2.55
CA LEU A 341 -1.95 15.67 -2.76
C LEU A 341 -3.10 16.27 -1.94
N ASP A 342 -4.31 16.28 -2.52
CA ASP A 342 -5.52 16.75 -1.84
C ASP A 342 -6.15 15.64 -0.99
N TYR A 343 -6.02 15.82 0.33
CA TYR A 343 -6.75 15.05 1.33
C TYR A 343 -7.75 15.98 2.03
N SER A 344 -9.01 15.90 1.60
CA SER A 344 -10.11 16.71 2.11
C SER A 344 -11.36 15.85 2.21
N ASP A 345 -12.29 16.23 3.10
CA ASP A 345 -13.56 15.53 3.26
C ASP A 345 -13.41 14.00 3.32
N PHE A 346 -12.50 13.56 4.20
CA PHE A 346 -12.22 12.16 4.50
C PHE A 346 -11.62 11.33 3.35
N SER A 347 -11.22 11.98 2.25
CA SER A 347 -10.85 11.31 1.00
C SER A 347 -9.60 11.87 0.35
N LEU A 348 -8.90 11.03 -0.40
CA LEU A 348 -7.85 11.40 -1.36
C LEU A 348 -8.48 11.67 -2.73
N THR A 349 -8.16 12.82 -3.34
CA THR A 349 -8.46 13.07 -4.75
C THR A 349 -7.49 12.33 -5.66
N VAL A 350 -8.01 11.58 -6.63
CA VAL A 350 -7.20 10.87 -7.61
C VAL A 350 -6.73 11.86 -8.68
N PRO A 351 -5.40 12.05 -8.87
CA PRO A 351 -4.89 12.93 -9.91
C PRO A 351 -5.46 12.63 -11.31
N ASN A 352 -5.64 13.66 -12.13
CA ASN A 352 -6.28 13.55 -13.46
C ASN A 352 -5.37 14.01 -14.62
N GLY A 353 -4.10 14.32 -14.34
CA GLY A 353 -3.12 14.62 -15.38
C GLY A 353 -2.64 13.35 -16.11
N PRO A 354 -1.94 13.50 -17.26
CA PRO A 354 -1.33 12.37 -17.97
C PRO A 354 -0.36 11.55 -17.10
N GLY A 355 -0.33 10.24 -17.31
CA GLY A 355 0.45 9.33 -16.46
C GLY A 355 -0.14 9.29 -15.05
N LEU A 356 0.71 9.46 -14.03
CA LEU A 356 0.26 9.57 -12.64
C LEU A 356 -0.25 10.99 -12.30
N GLY A 357 -0.11 11.97 -13.20
CA GLY A 357 -0.61 13.33 -12.97
C GLY A 357 0.05 14.07 -11.81
N ILE A 358 1.27 13.69 -11.43
CA ILE A 358 2.08 14.30 -10.37
C ILE A 358 3.53 14.50 -10.85
N GLU A 359 4.23 15.44 -10.22
CA GLU A 359 5.61 15.80 -10.56
C GLU A 359 6.48 15.90 -9.31
N LEU A 360 7.72 15.39 -9.40
CA LEU A 360 8.71 15.47 -8.33
C LEU A 360 9.29 16.89 -8.21
N ASP A 361 9.51 17.34 -6.98
CA ASP A 361 10.46 18.41 -6.68
C ASP A 361 11.88 17.82 -6.72
N GLU A 362 12.54 17.94 -7.88
CA GLU A 362 13.89 17.38 -8.10
C GLU A 362 14.94 17.95 -7.11
N ALA A 363 14.76 19.17 -6.58
CA ALA A 363 15.68 19.74 -5.60
C ALA A 363 15.55 19.02 -4.24
N ARG A 364 14.31 18.73 -3.81
CA ARG A 364 14.07 17.95 -2.59
C ARG A 364 14.48 16.50 -2.74
N ILE A 365 14.20 15.88 -3.88
CA ILE A 365 14.67 14.52 -4.15
C ILE A 365 16.19 14.45 -4.07
N LYS A 366 16.90 15.39 -4.68
CA LYS A 366 18.37 15.45 -4.57
C LYS A 366 18.83 15.61 -3.12
N ARG A 367 18.15 16.43 -2.31
CA ARG A 367 18.48 16.66 -0.90
C ARG A 367 18.36 15.40 -0.04
N PHE A 368 17.33 14.58 -0.28
CA PHE A 368 17.02 13.38 0.51
C PHE A 368 17.53 12.08 -0.11
N THR A 369 18.18 12.14 -1.28
CA THR A 369 18.79 10.97 -1.90
C THR A 369 19.95 10.47 -1.03
N ARG A 370 19.93 9.18 -0.72
CA ARG A 370 21.01 8.49 0.01
C ARG A 370 22.20 8.26 -0.91
N ASP A 371 23.40 8.53 -0.40
CA ASP A 371 24.65 8.11 -1.04
C ASP A 371 24.95 6.64 -0.73
N GLY A 372 24.90 5.78 -1.76
CA GLY A 372 25.17 4.34 -1.63
C GLY A 372 24.02 3.55 -1.01
N LEU A 373 24.31 2.30 -0.60
CA LEU A 373 23.31 1.39 -0.03
C LEU A 373 23.15 1.56 1.49
N THR A 374 24.22 1.94 2.19
CA THR A 374 24.20 2.02 3.66
C THR A 374 23.56 3.32 4.13
N LYS A 375 22.58 3.20 5.03
CA LYS A 375 22.03 4.36 5.74
C LYS A 375 23.10 4.88 6.71
N VAL A 376 23.77 5.96 6.35
CA VAL A 376 24.69 6.64 7.28
C VAL A 376 23.82 7.48 8.20
N THR A 377 23.53 6.97 9.39
CA THR A 377 22.84 7.74 10.44
C THR A 377 23.70 8.98 10.72
N ARG A 378 23.18 10.17 10.43
CA ARG A 378 23.71 11.42 10.95
C ARG A 378 22.90 11.84 12.17
#